data_AF-A0A8B3PED2-F1
#
_entry.id   AF-A0A8B3PED2-F1
#
_cell.length_a   1.000
_cell.length_b   1.000
_cell.length_c   1.000
_cell.angle_alpha   90.00
_cell.angle_beta   90.00
_cell.angle_gamma   90.00
#
_symmetry.space_group_name_H-M   'P 1'
#
loop_
_entity.id
_entity.type
_entity.pdbx_description
1 polymer ?
#
loop_
_entity_poly.entity_id
_entity_poly.type
_entity_poly.pdbx_seq_one_letter_code
_entity_poly.pdbx_strand_id
1 'polypeptide(L)'
;MSAVVLTNGVPVGAAEAVAASFMDILQNGQVTRDWYPYIKPRFMVYYKPVGDLAGKDKPTNPAKARSPSFYAGQYTSHYFGTATVLADGEKLVLELGPKPLQFTLEHWDGDTYALSR
;
A
#
# COMPACT_ATOMS: atom_id res chain seq x y z
N MET A 1 11.21 11.75 -31.74
CA MET A 1 12.19 11.71 -30.63
C MET A 1 11.44 11.30 -29.38
N SER A 2 11.99 10.39 -28.54
CA SER A 2 11.29 9.88 -27.35
C SER A 2 12.26 9.74 -26.18
N ALA A 3 11.72 9.79 -24.97
CA ALA A 3 12.43 9.49 -23.73
C ALA A 3 11.68 8.38 -22.99
N VAL A 4 12.42 7.43 -22.44
CA VAL A 4 11.89 6.36 -21.59
C VAL A 4 12.68 6.40 -20.28
N VAL A 5 11.96 6.53 -19.16
CA VAL A 5 12.54 6.49 -17.81
C VAL A 5 12.03 5.25 -17.11
N LEU A 6 12.94 4.35 -16.76
CA LEU A 6 12.64 3.14 -16.01
C LEU A 6 13.13 3.31 -14.57
N THR A 7 12.26 3.01 -13.61
CA THR A 7 12.61 3.08 -12.18
C THR A 7 12.00 1.93 -11.42
N ASN A 8 12.75 1.40 -10.46
CA ASN A 8 12.27 0.51 -9.41
C ASN A 8 11.93 1.28 -8.13
N GLY A 9 11.96 2.61 -8.17
CA GLY A 9 11.64 3.49 -7.06
C GLY A 9 10.14 3.56 -6.79
N VAL A 10 9.81 4.12 -5.63
CA VAL A 10 8.43 4.39 -5.23
C VAL A 10 7.80 5.49 -6.10
N PRO A 11 6.46 5.50 -6.29
CA PRO A 11 5.77 6.44 -7.18
C PRO A 11 5.69 7.84 -6.56
N VAL A 12 6.80 8.60 -6.62
CA VAL A 12 6.92 9.97 -6.08
C VAL A 12 6.98 11.04 -7.16
N GLY A 13 6.78 10.70 -8.43
CA GLY A 13 6.86 11.64 -9.55
C GLY A 13 8.29 11.91 -10.05
N ALA A 14 9.29 11.16 -9.57
CA ALA A 14 10.69 11.37 -9.94
C ALA A 14 10.97 10.99 -11.40
N ALA A 15 10.42 9.88 -11.88
CA ALA A 15 10.58 9.47 -13.27
C ALA A 15 9.96 10.49 -14.24
N GLU A 16 8.78 11.01 -13.89
CA GLU A 16 8.06 12.03 -14.63
C GLU A 16 8.82 13.37 -14.64
N ALA A 17 9.44 13.75 -13.52
CA ALA A 17 10.25 14.96 -13.44
C ALA A 17 11.51 14.87 -14.31
N VAL A 18 12.17 13.71 -14.36
CA VAL A 18 13.31 13.47 -15.26
C VAL A 18 12.86 13.57 -16.72
N ALA A 19 11.76 12.91 -17.09
CA ALA A 19 11.23 12.96 -18.45
C ALA A 19 10.84 14.40 -18.86
N ALA A 20 10.18 15.16 -17.97
CA ALA A 20 9.82 16.55 -18.21
C ALA A 20 11.07 17.46 -18.36
N SER A 21 12.08 17.26 -17.52
CA SER A 21 13.34 18.03 -17.60
C SER A 21 14.09 17.77 -18.91
N PHE A 22 14.09 16.51 -19.36
CA PHE A 22 14.66 16.15 -20.67
C PHE A 22 13.90 16.84 -21.82
N MET A 23 12.57 16.84 -21.78
CA MET A 23 11.76 17.52 -22.80
C MET A 23 12.00 19.04 -22.82
N ASP A 24 12.19 19.66 -21.65
CA ASP A 24 12.54 21.08 -21.55
C ASP A 24 13.89 21.40 -22.19
N ILE A 25 14.91 20.58 -21.94
CA ILE A 25 16.23 20.77 -22.57
C ILE A 25 16.11 20.65 -24.09
N LEU A 26 15.35 19.68 -24.58
CA LEU A 26 15.14 19.51 -26.03
C LEU A 26 14.39 20.67 -26.67
N GLN A 27 13.36 21.21 -26.00
CA GLN A 27 12.49 22.24 -26.57
C GLN A 27 13.04 23.66 -26.37
N ASN A 28 13.68 23.91 -25.22
CA ASN A 28 14.02 25.25 -24.74
C ASN A 28 15.53 25.43 -24.51
N GLY A 29 16.34 24.38 -24.69
CA GLY A 29 17.80 24.41 -24.46
C GLY A 29 18.22 24.43 -22.98
N GLN A 30 17.26 24.48 -22.07
CA GLN A 30 17.47 24.54 -20.62
C GLN A 30 16.24 24.01 -19.88
N VAL A 31 16.44 23.59 -18.63
CA VAL A 31 15.34 23.27 -17.72
C VAL A 31 14.63 24.57 -17.32
N THR A 32 13.32 24.68 -17.60
CA THR A 32 12.56 25.93 -17.39
C THR A 32 12.04 26.10 -15.96
N ARG A 33 11.96 25.00 -15.21
CA ARG A 33 11.55 24.96 -13.80
C ARG A 33 12.08 23.70 -13.12
N ASP A 34 12.17 23.73 -11.81
CA ASP A 34 12.33 22.48 -11.06
C ASP A 34 11.02 21.67 -11.13
N TRP A 35 11.06 20.59 -11.92
CA TRP A 35 9.90 19.75 -12.18
C TRP A 35 9.52 18.87 -10.99
N TYR A 36 10.48 18.49 -10.13
CA TYR A 36 10.19 17.52 -9.08
C TYR A 36 9.26 18.08 -7.98
N PRO A 37 9.48 19.28 -7.41
CA PRO A 37 8.54 19.91 -6.49
C PRO A 37 7.16 20.19 -7.10
N TYR A 38 7.10 20.42 -8.41
CA TYR A 38 5.84 20.63 -9.12
C TYR A 38 5.04 19.32 -9.29
N ILE A 39 5.72 18.21 -9.57
CA ILE A 39 5.06 16.91 -9.86
C ILE A 39 4.79 16.12 -8.59
N LYS A 40 5.73 16.06 -7.64
CA LYS A 40 5.65 15.23 -6.43
C LYS A 40 4.30 15.34 -5.69
N PRO A 41 3.72 16.53 -5.46
CA PRO A 41 2.44 16.66 -4.74
C PRO A 41 1.28 15.87 -5.41
N ARG A 42 1.30 15.73 -6.73
CA ARG A 42 0.27 15.00 -7.50
C ARG A 42 0.35 13.49 -7.28
N PHE A 43 1.54 12.98 -6.97
CA PHE A 43 1.78 11.58 -6.66
C PHE A 43 1.53 11.24 -5.19
N MET A 44 1.47 12.24 -4.29
CA MET A 44 1.24 11.98 -2.86
C MET A 44 -0.13 11.37 -2.56
N VAL A 45 -1.06 11.34 -3.52
CA VAL A 45 -2.34 10.63 -3.39
C VAL A 45 -2.15 9.14 -3.11
N TYR A 46 -1.10 8.51 -3.66
CA TYR A 46 -0.79 7.09 -3.44
C TYR A 46 -0.33 6.77 -2.00
N TYR A 47 -0.05 7.80 -1.20
CA TYR A 47 0.39 7.67 0.19
C TYR A 47 -0.71 8.00 1.19
N LYS A 48 -1.91 8.36 0.72
CA LYS A 48 -3.05 8.51 1.63
C LYS A 48 -3.37 7.13 2.23
N PRO A 49 -3.77 7.05 3.51
CA PRO A 49 -4.26 5.81 4.09
C PRO A 49 -5.36 5.21 3.22
N VAL A 50 -5.24 3.91 2.93
CA VAL A 50 -6.20 3.14 2.13
C VAL A 50 -6.78 2.02 2.98
N GLY A 51 -8.00 1.61 2.66
CA GLY A 51 -8.74 0.56 3.37
C GLY A 51 -9.99 1.09 4.07
N ASP A 52 -11.00 0.24 4.20
CA ASP A 52 -12.33 0.63 4.67
C ASP A 52 -12.36 1.08 6.14
N LEU A 53 -11.30 0.79 6.89
CA LEU A 53 -11.11 1.15 8.30
C LEU A 53 -10.16 2.35 8.50
N ALA A 54 -9.52 2.84 7.42
CA ALA A 54 -8.52 3.89 7.53
C ALA A 54 -9.14 5.20 8.04
N GLY A 55 -8.60 5.73 9.14
CA GLY A 55 -9.09 6.98 9.76
C GLY A 55 -10.45 6.87 10.46
N LYS A 56 -10.97 5.66 10.66
CA LYS A 56 -12.18 5.42 11.46
C LYS A 56 -11.83 5.15 12.92
N ASP A 57 -12.74 5.48 13.82
CA ASP A 57 -12.66 5.11 15.22
C ASP A 57 -13.14 3.67 15.44
N LYS A 58 -12.51 2.96 16.39
CA LYS A 58 -12.92 1.60 16.78
C LYS A 58 -14.36 1.63 17.34
N PRO A 59 -15.22 0.65 17.00
CA PRO A 59 -16.56 0.55 17.55
C PRO A 59 -16.54 0.42 19.07
N THR A 60 -17.46 1.08 19.76
CA THR A 60 -17.56 1.03 21.23
C THR A 60 -18.18 -0.27 21.76
N ASN A 61 -18.94 -0.98 20.92
CA ASN A 61 -19.58 -2.25 21.28
C ASN A 61 -19.48 -3.25 20.10
N PRO A 62 -18.29 -3.79 19.80
CA PRO A 62 -18.10 -4.70 18.68
C PRO A 62 -18.77 -6.05 18.95
N ALA A 63 -19.34 -6.64 17.90
CA ALA A 63 -19.77 -8.03 17.94
C ALA A 63 -18.55 -8.94 18.20
N LYS A 64 -18.77 -10.03 18.95
CA LYS A 64 -17.69 -10.95 19.32
C LYS A 64 -17.13 -11.64 18.06
N ALA A 65 -15.80 -11.73 18.01
CA ALA A 65 -15.13 -12.60 17.07
C ALA A 65 -15.45 -14.08 17.32
N ARG A 66 -15.30 -14.90 16.28
CA ARG A 66 -15.26 -16.36 16.40
C ARG A 66 -13.88 -16.79 16.93
N SER A 67 -13.74 -18.09 17.20
CA SER A 67 -12.43 -18.67 17.54
C SER A 67 -11.40 -18.36 16.44
N PRO A 68 -10.16 -17.96 16.76
CA PRO A 68 -9.11 -17.70 15.77
C PRO A 68 -8.90 -18.84 14.77
N SER A 69 -9.06 -20.09 15.20
CA SER A 69 -8.98 -21.27 14.35
C SER A 69 -10.01 -21.30 13.21
N PHE A 70 -11.11 -20.56 13.33
CA PHE A 70 -12.11 -20.43 12.26
C PHE A 70 -11.57 -19.61 11.07
N TYR A 71 -10.74 -18.62 11.33
CA TYR A 71 -10.21 -17.72 10.30
C TYR A 71 -8.88 -18.22 9.71
N ALA A 72 -8.20 -19.15 10.40
CA ALA A 72 -6.92 -19.69 9.96
C ALA A 72 -7.06 -20.45 8.62
N GLY A 73 -6.17 -20.16 7.68
CA GLY A 73 -6.22 -20.73 6.34
C GLY A 73 -5.47 -19.93 5.29
N GLN A 74 -5.48 -20.41 4.06
CA GLN A 74 -4.89 -19.73 2.91
C GLN A 74 -5.97 -19.04 2.07
N TYR A 75 -5.70 -17.79 1.73
CA TYR A 75 -6.57 -16.92 0.94
C TYR A 75 -5.82 -16.51 -0.33
N THR A 76 -6.28 -16.97 -1.49
CA THR A 76 -5.58 -16.75 -2.76
C THR A 76 -6.27 -15.70 -3.62
N SER A 77 -5.48 -14.75 -4.12
CA SER A 77 -5.88 -13.78 -5.13
C SER A 77 -5.00 -13.93 -6.37
N HIS A 78 -5.59 -13.91 -7.57
CA HIS A 78 -4.82 -13.94 -8.82
C HIS A 78 -3.87 -12.76 -8.98
N TYR A 79 -4.19 -11.63 -8.35
CA TYR A 79 -3.38 -10.41 -8.44
C TYR A 79 -2.37 -10.30 -7.30
N PHE A 80 -2.78 -10.59 -6.06
CA PHE A 80 -1.94 -10.41 -4.86
C PHE A 80 -1.16 -11.66 -4.43
N GLY A 81 -1.45 -12.84 -5.01
CA GLY A 81 -0.92 -14.12 -4.57
C GLY A 81 -1.66 -14.67 -3.35
N THR A 82 -1.00 -15.58 -2.62
CA THR A 82 -1.57 -16.23 -1.43
C THR A 82 -1.20 -15.46 -0.17
N ALA A 83 -2.22 -15.19 0.65
CA ALA A 83 -2.08 -14.74 2.02
C ALA A 83 -2.40 -15.90 2.96
N THR A 84 -1.64 -16.07 4.03
CA THR A 84 -1.90 -17.11 5.04
C THR A 84 -2.32 -16.45 6.35
N VAL A 85 -3.46 -16.85 6.89
CA VAL A 85 -3.89 -16.46 8.23
C VAL A 85 -3.57 -17.59 9.20
N LEU A 86 -2.82 -17.28 10.25
CA LEU A 86 -2.44 -18.20 11.31
C LEU A 86 -3.16 -17.82 12.60
N ALA A 87 -3.60 -18.83 13.36
CA ALA A 87 -4.07 -18.65 14.72
C ALA A 87 -2.87 -18.76 15.67
N ASP A 88 -2.61 -17.70 16.44
CA ASP A 88 -1.59 -17.66 17.49
C ASP A 88 -2.25 -17.36 18.84
N GLY A 89 -2.62 -18.43 19.55
CA GLY A 89 -3.45 -18.34 20.75
C GLY A 89 -4.81 -17.69 20.45
N GLU A 90 -5.07 -16.54 21.07
CA GLU A 90 -6.28 -15.73 20.85
C GLU A 90 -6.14 -14.71 19.70
N LYS A 91 -4.96 -14.62 19.08
CA LYS A 91 -4.66 -13.64 18.02
C LYS A 91 -4.66 -14.28 16.64
N LEU A 92 -4.76 -13.43 15.63
CA LEU A 92 -4.57 -13.79 14.24
C LEU A 92 -3.33 -13.10 13.70
N VAL A 93 -2.54 -13.84 12.92
CA VAL A 93 -1.36 -13.33 12.21
C VAL A 93 -1.58 -13.54 10.71
N LEU A 94 -1.40 -12.48 9.93
CA LEU A 94 -1.43 -12.50 8.48
C LEU A 94 0.00 -12.57 7.93
N GLU A 95 0.28 -13.58 7.11
CA GLU A 95 1.52 -13.69 6.36
C GLU A 95 1.29 -13.33 4.89
N LEU A 96 2.11 -12.41 4.37
CA LEU A 96 2.04 -11.93 2.98
C LEU A 96 3.38 -12.05 2.26
N GLY A 97 3.32 -12.48 1.00
CA GLY A 97 4.43 -12.44 0.06
C GLY A 97 5.39 -13.64 0.14
N PRO A 98 6.34 -13.73 -0.80
CA PRO A 98 7.28 -14.85 -0.91
C PRO A 98 8.32 -14.88 0.23
N LYS A 99 8.56 -13.74 0.87
CA LYS A 99 9.16 -13.67 2.21
C LYS A 99 8.00 -13.41 3.16
N PRO A 100 7.70 -14.29 4.11
CA PRO A 100 6.49 -14.20 4.94
C PRO A 100 6.59 -12.99 5.85
N LEU A 101 6.09 -11.85 5.38
CA LEU A 101 5.92 -10.66 6.20
C LEU A 101 4.72 -10.90 7.10
N GLN A 102 4.95 -10.88 8.41
CA GLN A 102 3.93 -11.13 9.41
C GLN A 102 3.33 -9.82 9.90
N PHE A 103 2.00 -9.78 9.95
CA PHE A 103 1.22 -8.67 10.47
C PHE A 103 0.22 -9.19 11.49
N THR A 104 0.17 -8.61 12.69
CA THR A 104 -0.86 -8.95 13.66
C THR A 104 -2.19 -8.34 13.21
N LEU A 105 -3.26 -9.14 13.26
CA LEU A 105 -4.62 -8.68 13.00
C LEU A 105 -5.31 -8.32 14.31
N GLU A 106 -5.71 -7.06 14.44
CA GLU A 106 -6.46 -6.56 15.59
C GLU A 106 -7.97 -6.70 15.33
N HIS A 107 -8.69 -7.27 16.29
CA HIS A 107 -10.15 -7.39 16.19
C HIS A 107 -10.80 -6.00 16.11
N TRP A 108 -11.73 -5.86 15.16
CA TRP A 108 -12.46 -4.62 14.93
C TRP A 108 -13.95 -4.78 15.27
N ASP A 109 -14.64 -5.69 14.58
CA ASP A 109 -16.08 -5.95 14.79
C ASP A 109 -16.51 -7.26 14.12
N GLY A 110 -17.05 -8.20 14.89
CA GLY A 110 -17.47 -9.51 14.38
C GLY A 110 -16.33 -10.23 13.67
N ASP A 111 -16.53 -10.52 12.38
CA ASP A 111 -15.53 -11.16 11.50
C ASP A 111 -14.57 -10.15 10.84
N THR A 112 -14.59 -8.87 11.26
CA THR A 112 -13.74 -7.80 10.72
C THR A 112 -12.51 -7.60 11.60
N TYR A 113 -11.34 -7.51 10.97
CA TYR A 113 -10.05 -7.26 11.60
C TYR A 113 -9.30 -6.14 10.88
N ALA A 114 -8.54 -5.36 11.64
CA ALA A 114 -7.63 -4.36 11.11
C ALA A 114 -6.20 -4.91 11.06
N LEU A 115 -5.48 -4.62 9.98
CA LEU A 115 -4.06 -4.89 9.88
C LEU A 115 -3.30 -3.92 10.81
N SER A 116 -2.61 -4.45 11.81
CA SER A 116 -1.75 -3.69 12.70
C SER A 116 -0.27 -3.90 12.33
N ARG A 117 0.56 -2.88 12.56
CA ARG A 117 1.99 -2.89 12.26
C ARG A 117 2.81 -2.81 13.52
#